data_AF-T0TIZ1-F1
#
_entry.id   AF-T0TIZ1-F1
#
_cell.length_a   1.000
_cell.length_b   1.000
_cell.length_c   1.000
_cell.angle_alpha   90.00
_cell.angle_beta   90.00
_cell.angle_gamma   90.00
#
_symmetry.space_group_name_H-M   'P 1'
#
loop_
_entity.id
_entity.type
_entity.pdbx_description
1 polymer ?
#
loop_
_entity_poly.entity_id
_entity_poly.type
_entity_poly.pdbx_seq_one_letter_code
_entity_poly.pdbx_strand_id
1 'polypeptide(L)'
;MTNGAVHQGFVLRVSEFAYAELDTILDKAAQEENPLILILDGLNDPHNFGSILRTADATNVTGVIIPKHRAVGVTPVVSKTSTGAVEHVPIARVTNLSQTLDKLKEQGFWVFGTDMNGTPSHKWNTSGKLALIIGNEGKGISPNIKNKLMK
;
A
#
# COMPACT_ATOMS: atom_id res chain seq x y z
N MET A 1 21.48 10.11 -19.72
CA MET A 1 20.62 11.30 -19.91
C MET A 1 19.32 10.82 -20.57
N THR A 2 18.21 10.86 -19.82
CA THR A 2 16.81 10.46 -20.10
C THR A 2 16.48 9.10 -20.76
N ASN A 3 17.40 8.41 -21.44
CA ASN A 3 17.21 7.10 -22.06
C ASN A 3 15.95 7.00 -22.97
N GLY A 4 15.64 8.06 -23.71
CA GLY A 4 14.46 8.14 -24.58
C GLY A 4 13.13 8.47 -23.89
N ALA A 5 13.14 8.86 -22.62
CA ALA A 5 11.93 9.24 -21.90
C ALA A 5 11.30 10.53 -22.48
N VAL A 6 9.96 10.58 -22.52
CA VAL A 6 9.20 11.76 -22.94
C VAL A 6 9.31 12.85 -21.87
N HIS A 7 10.27 13.75 -22.03
CA HIS A 7 10.62 14.78 -21.04
C HIS A 7 10.04 16.18 -21.35
N GLN A 8 9.38 16.37 -22.50
CA GLN A 8 8.76 17.64 -22.92
C GLN A 8 9.64 18.89 -22.76
N GLY A 9 10.96 18.74 -22.91
CA GLY A 9 11.94 19.84 -22.79
C GLY A 9 12.47 20.14 -21.39
N PHE A 10 12.01 19.44 -20.34
CA PHE A 10 12.43 19.71 -18.95
C PHE A 10 12.99 18.46 -18.25
N VAL A 11 14.05 18.63 -17.45
CA VAL A 11 14.64 17.57 -16.63
C VAL A 11 14.98 18.14 -15.25
N LEU A 12 14.57 17.43 -14.20
CA LEU A 12 14.88 17.77 -12.81
C LEU A 12 15.65 16.60 -12.20
N ARG A 13 16.70 16.93 -11.44
CA ARG A 13 17.37 15.97 -10.56
C ARG A 13 16.77 16.11 -9.17
N VAL A 14 16.12 15.06 -8.68
CA VAL A 14 15.49 15.01 -7.37
C VAL A 14 16.27 14.06 -6.45
N SER A 15 16.07 14.19 -5.14
CA SER A 15 16.51 13.19 -4.17
C SER A 15 15.73 11.88 -4.35
N GLU A 16 16.20 10.82 -3.71
CA GLU A 16 15.43 9.58 -3.65
C GLU A 16 14.07 9.81 -2.97
N PHE A 17 13.08 8.99 -3.34
CA PHE A 17 11.77 9.01 -2.71
C PHE A 17 11.90 8.67 -1.21
N ALA A 18 11.38 9.56 -0.36
CA ALA A 18 11.41 9.39 1.08
C ALA A 18 10.22 8.53 1.52
N TYR A 19 10.50 7.26 1.88
CA TYR A 19 9.50 6.42 2.52
C TYR A 19 9.20 6.92 3.93
N ALA A 20 7.94 6.85 4.32
CA ALA A 20 7.54 7.10 5.70
C ALA A 20 7.97 5.93 6.60
N GLU A 21 8.21 6.24 7.87
CA GLU A 21 8.27 5.20 8.90
C GLU A 21 6.86 4.64 9.15
N LEU A 22 6.78 3.36 9.54
CA LEU A 22 5.49 2.73 9.84
C LEU A 22 4.72 3.53 10.91
N ASP A 23 5.42 3.97 11.94
CA ASP A 23 4.83 4.69 13.07
C ASP A 23 4.19 6.02 12.61
N THR A 24 4.74 6.70 11.60
CA THR A 24 4.12 7.90 11.00
C THR A 24 2.73 7.61 10.42
N ILE A 25 2.54 6.44 9.80
CA ILE A 25 1.22 6.02 9.27
C ILE A 25 0.28 5.68 10.44
N LEU A 26 0.78 5.01 11.48
CA LEU A 26 -0.02 4.64 12.65
C LEU A 26 -0.47 5.86 13.45
N ASP A 27 0.41 6.84 13.64
CA ASP A 27 0.11 8.11 14.33
C ASP A 27 -0.96 8.89 13.57
N LYS A 28 -0.85 8.96 12.24
CA LYS A 28 -1.89 9.56 11.39
C LYS A 28 -3.22 8.81 11.54
N ALA A 29 -3.20 7.48 11.47
CA ALA A 29 -4.39 6.66 11.61
C ALA A 29 -5.08 6.82 12.98
N ALA A 30 -4.33 7.11 14.04
CA ALA A 30 -4.89 7.33 15.37
C ALA A 30 -5.73 8.63 15.46
N GLN A 31 -5.56 9.56 14.52
CA GLN A 31 -6.32 10.81 14.44
C GLN A 31 -7.55 10.72 13.52
N GLU A 32 -7.75 9.59 12.84
CA GLU A 32 -8.85 9.38 11.90
C GLU A 32 -9.95 8.51 12.53
N GLU A 33 -11.22 8.80 12.22
CA GLU A 33 -12.35 8.02 12.76
C GLU A 33 -12.41 6.60 12.16
N ASN A 34 -12.17 6.48 10.85
CA ASN A 34 -12.20 5.22 10.10
C ASN A 34 -10.97 5.09 9.19
N PRO A 35 -9.75 4.94 9.76
CA PRO A 35 -8.54 4.86 8.95
C PRO A 35 -8.52 3.59 8.11
N LEU A 36 -8.04 3.72 6.88
CA LEU A 36 -7.83 2.61 5.96
C LEU A 36 -6.35 2.55 5.57
N ILE A 37 -5.69 1.46 5.93
CA ILE A 37 -4.33 1.16 5.51
C ILE A 37 -4.37 0.08 4.41
N LEU A 38 -3.69 0.34 3.29
CA LEU A 38 -3.49 -0.68 2.26
C LEU A 38 -2.16 -1.40 2.48
N ILE A 39 -2.16 -2.73 2.31
CA ILE A 39 -0.96 -3.56 2.42
C ILE A 39 -0.80 -4.32 1.11
N LEU A 40 0.33 -4.13 0.42
CA LEU A 40 0.57 -4.76 -0.88
C LEU A 40 1.56 -5.91 -0.72
N ASP A 41 1.07 -7.14 -0.86
CA ASP A 41 1.88 -8.35 -0.72
C ASP A 41 2.24 -8.93 -2.09
N GLY A 42 3.53 -8.83 -2.46
CA GLY A 42 4.03 -9.43 -3.70
C GLY A 42 3.69 -8.67 -4.98
N LEU A 43 3.41 -7.36 -4.90
CA LEU A 43 3.16 -6.52 -6.07
C LEU A 43 4.47 -6.21 -6.80
N ASN A 44 4.60 -6.63 -8.07
CA ASN A 44 5.84 -6.49 -8.84
C ASN A 44 5.74 -5.53 -10.04
N ASP A 45 4.52 -5.17 -10.45
CA ASP A 45 4.30 -4.30 -11.59
C ASP A 45 4.20 -2.81 -11.16
N PRO A 46 5.09 -1.92 -11.64
CA PRO A 46 5.02 -0.49 -11.35
C PRO A 46 3.76 0.20 -11.92
N HIS A 47 3.14 -0.32 -12.98
CA HIS A 47 1.89 0.25 -13.51
C HIS A 47 0.75 0.00 -12.54
N ASN A 48 0.56 -1.24 -12.10
CA ASN A 48 -0.39 -1.58 -11.05
C ASN A 48 -0.14 -0.80 -9.76
N PHE A 49 1.12 -0.65 -9.32
CA PHE A 49 1.41 0.10 -8.10
C PHE A 49 0.98 1.57 -8.21
N GLY A 50 1.29 2.24 -9.32
CA GLY A 50 0.85 3.61 -9.52
C GLY A 50 -0.67 3.75 -9.60
N SER A 51 -1.36 2.83 -10.28
CA SER A 51 -2.83 2.82 -10.33
C SER A 51 -3.45 2.65 -8.94
N ILE A 52 -2.90 1.75 -8.12
CA ILE A 52 -3.35 1.56 -6.72
C ILE A 52 -3.14 2.84 -5.91
N LEU A 53 -1.98 3.50 -6.04
CA LEU A 53 -1.71 4.76 -5.33
C LEU A 53 -2.67 5.87 -5.74
N ARG A 54 -2.97 5.98 -7.03
CA ARG A 54 -3.95 6.95 -7.54
C ARG A 54 -5.34 6.71 -6.94
N THR A 55 -5.78 5.45 -6.85
CA THR A 55 -7.04 5.12 -6.19
C THR A 55 -6.96 5.40 -4.70
N ALA A 56 -5.86 5.03 -4.04
CA ALA A 56 -5.66 5.24 -2.61
C ALA A 56 -5.80 6.72 -2.22
N ASP A 57 -5.20 7.61 -3.00
CA ASP A 57 -5.31 9.06 -2.84
C ASP A 57 -6.77 9.53 -3.03
N ALA A 58 -7.42 9.09 -4.10
CA ALA A 58 -8.82 9.43 -4.38
C ALA A 58 -9.82 8.88 -3.33
N THR A 59 -9.46 7.83 -2.59
CA THR A 59 -10.29 7.21 -1.55
C THR A 59 -9.85 7.54 -0.13
N ASN A 60 -8.93 8.51 0.04
CA ASN A 60 -8.43 8.96 1.35
C ASN A 60 -7.86 7.81 2.21
N VAL A 61 -7.08 6.91 1.58
CA VAL A 61 -6.30 5.90 2.29
C VAL A 61 -5.29 6.59 3.19
N THR A 62 -5.25 6.18 4.46
CA THR A 62 -4.38 6.76 5.48
C THR A 62 -2.91 6.62 5.10
N GLY A 63 -2.53 5.43 4.60
CA GLY A 63 -1.20 5.11 4.10
C GLY A 63 -1.10 3.73 3.46
N VAL A 64 0.03 3.46 2.80
CA VAL A 64 0.32 2.21 2.11
C VAL A 64 1.55 1.53 2.71
N ILE A 65 1.46 0.23 2.96
CA ILE A 65 2.57 -0.59 3.48
C ILE A 65 2.98 -1.58 2.39
N ILE A 66 4.28 -1.62 2.09
CA ILE A 66 4.88 -2.58 1.17
C ILE A 66 6.07 -3.29 1.84
N PRO A 67 6.38 -4.55 1.47
CA PRO A 67 7.57 -5.22 2.00
C PRO A 67 8.85 -4.62 1.39
N LYS A 68 9.95 -4.67 2.15
CA LYS A 68 11.27 -4.26 1.65
C LYS A 68 11.76 -5.16 0.51
N HIS A 69 11.34 -6.43 0.49
CA HIS A 69 11.73 -7.41 -0.52
C HIS A 69 10.49 -7.92 -1.26
N ARG A 70 10.67 -8.35 -2.52
CA ARG A 70 9.59 -8.92 -3.34
C ARG A 70 8.41 -7.96 -3.57
N ALA A 71 8.70 -6.66 -3.63
CA ALA A 71 7.75 -5.65 -4.06
C ALA A 71 8.43 -4.58 -4.90
N VAL A 72 7.68 -3.97 -5.79
CA VAL A 72 8.07 -2.76 -6.53
C VAL A 72 8.09 -1.57 -5.58
N GLY A 73 9.18 -0.80 -5.60
CA GLY A 73 9.27 0.48 -4.89
C GLY A 73 8.71 1.64 -5.72
N VAL A 74 8.78 2.85 -5.18
CA VAL A 74 8.51 4.06 -5.97
C VAL A 74 9.62 4.25 -7.00
N THR A 75 9.26 4.15 -8.27
CA THR A 75 10.13 4.33 -9.44
C THR A 75 9.58 5.45 -10.31
N PRO A 76 10.32 5.98 -11.30
CA PRO A 76 9.79 6.99 -12.22
C PRO A 76 8.50 6.57 -12.95
N VAL A 77 8.33 5.26 -13.22
CA VAL A 77 7.09 4.72 -13.79
C VAL A 77 5.94 4.88 -12.80
N VAL A 78 6.14 4.50 -11.53
CA VAL A 78 5.13 4.65 -10.46
C VAL A 78 4.78 6.12 -10.24
N SER A 79 5.78 7.02 -10.17
CA SER A 79 5.53 8.46 -10.05
C SER A 79 4.70 9.00 -11.20
N LYS A 80 4.95 8.51 -12.43
CA LYS A 80 4.16 8.91 -13.61
C LYS A 80 2.74 8.35 -13.59
N THR A 81 2.56 7.06 -13.29
CA THR A 81 1.25 6.38 -13.35
C THR A 81 0.34 6.73 -12.18
N SER A 82 0.91 7.09 -11.03
CA SER A 82 0.17 7.53 -9.84
C SER A 82 -0.41 8.95 -9.93
N THR A 83 -0.04 9.72 -10.97
CA THR A 83 -0.52 11.10 -11.19
C THR A 83 -0.34 12.02 -9.97
N GLY A 84 0.79 11.91 -9.27
CA GLY A 84 1.12 12.74 -8.11
C GLY A 84 0.74 12.14 -6.75
N ALA A 85 -0.05 11.06 -6.71
CA ALA A 85 -0.48 10.43 -5.46
C ALA A 85 0.69 9.96 -4.56
N VAL A 86 1.85 9.66 -5.14
CA VAL A 86 3.07 9.34 -4.40
C VAL A 86 3.51 10.44 -3.42
N GLU A 87 3.14 11.69 -3.66
CA GLU A 87 3.49 12.84 -2.80
C GLU A 87 2.49 13.09 -1.66
N HIS A 88 1.31 12.46 -1.73
CA HIS A 88 0.19 12.73 -0.81
C HIS A 88 -0.12 11.54 0.11
N VAL A 89 0.10 10.31 -0.37
CA VAL A 89 -0.16 9.09 0.40
C VAL A 89 1.16 8.58 1.00
N PRO A 90 1.32 8.53 2.33
CA PRO A 90 2.54 8.04 2.95
C PRO A 90 2.73 6.55 2.65
N ILE A 91 3.93 6.17 2.21
CA ILE A 91 4.29 4.80 1.86
C ILE A 91 5.38 4.32 2.83
N ALA A 92 5.11 3.26 3.59
CA ALA A 92 6.08 2.63 4.48
C ALA A 92 6.62 1.32 3.92
N ARG A 93 7.93 1.09 4.10
CA ARG A 93 8.60 -0.16 3.73
C ARG A 93 8.97 -0.97 4.96
N VAL A 94 8.34 -2.13 5.13
CA VAL A 94 8.56 -3.00 6.28
C VAL A 94 9.37 -4.24 5.94
N THR A 95 10.24 -4.67 6.84
CA THR A 95 11.05 -5.88 6.64
C THR A 95 10.21 -7.15 6.72
N ASN A 96 9.24 -7.18 7.64
CA ASN A 96 8.42 -8.35 7.92
C ASN A 96 6.93 -7.95 7.99
N LEU A 97 6.18 -8.30 6.94
CA LEU A 97 4.73 -8.04 6.88
C LEU A 97 3.98 -8.77 8.00
N SER A 98 4.34 -10.01 8.33
CA SER A 98 3.66 -10.80 9.36
C SER A 98 3.69 -10.11 10.73
N GLN A 99 4.87 -9.60 11.13
CA GLN A 99 5.02 -8.82 12.37
C GLN A 99 4.30 -7.47 12.30
N THR A 100 4.27 -6.84 11.13
CA THR A 100 3.54 -5.58 10.93
C THR A 100 2.04 -5.78 11.11
N LEU A 101 1.50 -6.90 10.61
CA LEU A 101 0.09 -7.26 10.81
C LEU A 101 -0.23 -7.53 12.27
N ASP A 102 0.67 -8.18 13.02
CA ASP A 102 0.48 -8.38 14.46
C ASP A 102 0.39 -7.05 15.20
N LYS A 103 1.29 -6.10 14.91
CA LYS A 103 1.23 -4.73 15.45
C LYS A 103 -0.08 -4.01 15.11
N LEU A 104 -0.54 -4.11 13.85
CA LEU A 104 -1.81 -3.50 13.44
C LEU A 104 -2.99 -4.06 14.25
N LYS A 105 -3.02 -5.38 14.48
CA LYS A 105 -4.06 -6.01 15.30
C LYS A 105 -4.01 -5.55 16.75
N GLU A 106 -2.83 -5.43 17.34
CA GLU A 106 -2.63 -4.89 18.69
C GLU A 106 -3.15 -3.45 18.81
N GLN A 107 -3.09 -2.67 17.71
CA GLN A 107 -3.61 -1.31 17.61
C GLN A 107 -5.11 -1.24 17.27
N GLY A 108 -5.80 -2.39 17.20
CA GLY A 108 -7.23 -2.50 16.97
C GLY A 108 -7.66 -2.49 15.51
N PHE A 109 -6.74 -2.66 14.55
CA PHE A 109 -7.10 -2.77 13.14
C PHE A 109 -7.73 -4.12 12.82
N TRP A 110 -8.84 -4.08 12.09
CA TRP A 110 -9.40 -5.24 11.43
C TRP A 110 -8.64 -5.52 10.13
N VAL A 111 -7.98 -6.68 10.07
CA VAL A 111 -7.18 -7.09 8.91
C VAL A 111 -8.00 -7.95 7.95
N PHE A 112 -8.29 -7.40 6.77
CA PHE A 112 -8.94 -8.06 5.64
C PHE A 112 -7.92 -8.44 4.56
N GLY A 113 -8.25 -9.46 3.77
CA GLY A 113 -7.44 -9.87 2.63
C GLY A 113 -8.31 -10.21 1.43
N THR A 114 -7.88 -9.80 0.24
CA THR A 114 -8.54 -10.14 -1.02
C THR A 114 -8.22 -11.60 -1.41
N ASP A 115 -9.26 -12.40 -1.62
CA ASP A 115 -9.16 -13.77 -2.14
C ASP A 115 -10.32 -14.03 -3.13
N MET A 116 -10.07 -14.80 -4.20
CA MET A 116 -11.10 -15.13 -5.20
C MET A 116 -12.27 -15.90 -4.60
N ASN A 117 -12.03 -16.67 -3.54
CA ASN A 117 -13.05 -17.42 -2.81
C ASN A 117 -13.50 -16.69 -1.53
N GLY A 118 -13.24 -15.38 -1.43
CA GLY A 118 -13.55 -14.57 -0.27
C GLY A 118 -15.03 -14.23 -0.11
N THR A 119 -15.37 -13.60 1.02
CA THR A 119 -16.71 -13.04 1.23
C THR A 119 -16.90 -11.80 0.36
N PRO A 120 -18.06 -11.60 -0.29
CA PRO A 120 -18.33 -10.38 -1.04
C PRO A 120 -18.20 -9.12 -0.17
N SER A 121 -17.56 -8.07 -0.71
CA SER A 121 -17.23 -6.84 0.00
C SER A 121 -18.45 -6.12 0.61
N HIS A 122 -19.62 -6.23 -0.02
CA HIS A 122 -20.86 -5.63 0.47
C HIS A 122 -21.41 -6.27 1.77
N LYS A 123 -20.81 -7.38 2.24
CA LYS A 123 -21.16 -8.03 3.51
C LYS A 123 -20.19 -7.68 4.64
N TRP A 124 -19.16 -6.89 4.36
CA TRP A 124 -18.11 -6.60 5.33
C TRP A 124 -18.54 -5.47 6.25
N ASN A 125 -18.20 -5.59 7.53
CA ASN A 125 -18.25 -4.42 8.41
C ASN A 125 -16.98 -3.60 8.17
N THR A 126 -17.15 -2.41 7.59
CA THR A 126 -16.06 -1.49 7.30
C THR A 126 -15.97 -0.34 8.31
N SER A 127 -16.58 -0.49 9.49
CA SER A 127 -16.53 0.51 10.55
C SER A 127 -15.25 0.35 11.39
N GLY A 128 -14.62 1.46 11.76
CA GLY A 128 -13.42 1.50 12.57
C GLY A 128 -12.12 1.39 11.77
N LYS A 129 -11.07 0.92 12.43
CA LYS A 129 -9.72 0.85 11.85
C LYS A 129 -9.58 -0.35 10.93
N LEU A 130 -9.25 -0.13 9.66
CA LEU A 130 -9.15 -1.19 8.66
C LEU A 130 -7.76 -1.30 8.05
N ALA A 131 -7.33 -2.55 7.83
CA ALA A 131 -6.16 -2.86 7.05
C ALA A 131 -6.54 -3.86 5.95
N LEU A 132 -6.41 -3.46 4.69
CA LEU A 132 -6.77 -4.28 3.52
C LEU A 132 -5.52 -4.77 2.80
N ILE A 133 -5.36 -6.09 2.73
CA ILE A 133 -4.25 -6.73 2.03
C ILE A 133 -4.67 -7.04 0.58
N ILE A 134 -3.89 -6.53 -0.36
CA ILE A 134 -3.97 -6.84 -1.79
C ILE A 134 -2.79 -7.76 -2.12
N GLY A 135 -3.12 -8.98 -2.58
CA GLY A 135 -2.14 -9.98 -2.97
C GLY A 135 -1.63 -9.80 -4.40
N ASN A 136 -0.64 -10.61 -4.75
CA ASN A 136 -0.18 -10.74 -6.13
C ASN A 136 -1.28 -11.32 -7.04
N GLU A 137 -1.39 -10.85 -8.28
CA GLU A 137 -2.42 -11.32 -9.22
C GLU A 137 -2.38 -12.83 -9.49
N GLY A 138 -1.19 -13.43 -9.56
CA GLY A 138 -1.04 -14.86 -9.86
C GLY A 138 -1.02 -15.75 -8.61
N LYS A 139 -0.29 -15.32 -7.58
CA LYS A 139 -0.08 -16.13 -6.35
C LYS A 139 -1.08 -15.81 -5.23
N GLY A 140 -1.83 -14.72 -5.36
CA GLY A 140 -2.65 -14.17 -4.29
C GLY A 140 -1.79 -13.67 -3.11
N ILE A 141 -2.40 -13.64 -1.93
CA ILE A 141 -1.74 -13.33 -0.66
C ILE A 141 -0.82 -14.49 -0.26
N SER A 142 0.39 -14.19 0.22
CA SER A 142 1.35 -15.18 0.69
C SER A 142 0.75 -16.05 1.81
N PRO A 143 0.99 -17.38 1.85
CA PRO A 143 0.35 -18.28 2.81
C PRO A 143 0.54 -17.90 4.28
N ASN A 144 1.73 -17.40 4.65
CA ASN A 144 2.01 -16.93 6.01
C ASN A 144 1.22 -15.68 6.38
N ILE A 145 0.89 -14.83 5.41
CA ILE A 145 0.07 -13.63 5.58
C ILE A 145 -1.42 -13.98 5.62
N LYS A 146 -1.86 -14.97 4.83
CA LYS A 146 -3.26 -15.48 4.89
C LYS A 146 -3.65 -15.94 6.30
N ASN A 147 -2.72 -16.57 7.03
CA ASN A 147 -2.96 -17.01 8.41
C ASN A 147 -3.14 -15.85 9.41
N LYS A 148 -2.81 -14.61 8.99
CA LYS A 148 -3.00 -13.39 9.79
C LYS A 148 -4.33 -12.70 9.48
N LEU A 149 -5.14 -13.16 8.53
CA LEU A 149 -6.45 -12.56 8.28
C LEU A 149 -7.40 -12.78 9.46
N MET A 150 -8.26 -11.80 9.71
CA MET A 150 -9.38 -11.94 10.65
C MET A 150 -10.59 -12.49 9.91
N LYS A 151 -11.35 -13.36 10.57
CA LYS A 151 -12.59 -13.94 10.04
C LYS A 151 -13.78 -13.07 10.34
#